data_AF-A0A661YQD9-F1
#
_entry.id   AF-A0A661YQD9-F1
#
_cell.length_a   1.000
_cell.length_b   1.000
_cell.length_c   1.000
_cell.angle_alpha   90.00
_cell.angle_beta   90.00
_cell.angle_gamma   90.00
#
_symmetry.space_group_name_H-M   'P 1'
#
loop_
_entity.id
_entity.type
_entity.pdbx_description
1 polymer ?
#
loop_
_entity_poly.entity_id
_entity_poly.type
_entity_poly.pdbx_seq_one_letter_code
_entity_poly.pdbx_strand_id
1 'polypeptide(L)'
;MYLTQSFFDNQTEVLKEIEHLSYLHQNTIHPSKLLEFSWILYTTNTEQAATTYIFRERNNELLIVNDGRVQKGNWEILVLSNSMLISNGEVEMLYNIDFFCDEGFILRKENMDEYLVLIKRSKKQLQTKSLLEVFAAFMDSYNKNQRRFDNIDLEPNNALLEFEDITEFKEYSLFPYVTILATILLVIAIIVFVALKFWQS
;
A
#
# COMPACT_ATOMS: atom_id res chain seq x y z
N MET A 1 -14.81 3.99 -13.15
CA MET A 1 -14.57 3.53 -14.52
C MET A 1 -13.14 3.01 -14.57
N TYR A 2 -12.93 1.76 -14.98
CA TYR A 2 -11.60 1.20 -15.17
C TYR A 2 -11.05 1.61 -16.54
N LEU A 3 -9.74 1.73 -16.69
CA LEU A 3 -9.11 1.82 -18.00
C LEU A 3 -9.04 0.41 -18.58
N THR A 4 -9.84 0.13 -19.60
CA THR A 4 -9.97 -1.20 -20.22
C THR A 4 -9.09 -1.31 -21.47
N GLN A 5 -8.89 -2.53 -21.97
CA GLN A 5 -8.15 -2.76 -23.22
C GLN A 5 -8.62 -1.90 -24.41
N SER A 6 -9.94 -1.70 -24.56
CA SER A 6 -10.51 -0.83 -25.60
C SER A 6 -10.08 0.64 -25.50
N PHE A 7 -9.68 1.11 -24.32
CA PHE A 7 -9.09 2.44 -24.15
C PHE A 7 -7.66 2.48 -24.73
N PHE A 8 -6.89 1.41 -24.54
CA PHE A 8 -5.49 1.31 -24.97
C PHE A 8 -5.33 0.99 -26.45
N ASP A 9 -6.33 0.39 -27.10
CA ASP A 9 -6.31 0.10 -28.54
C ASP A 9 -6.00 1.34 -29.39
N ASN A 10 -6.34 2.54 -28.90
CA ASN A 10 -6.06 3.82 -29.55
C ASN A 10 -4.97 4.66 -28.83
N GLN A 11 -4.35 4.13 -27.77
CA GLN A 11 -3.39 4.85 -26.91
C GLN A 11 -2.16 3.99 -26.53
N THR A 12 -1.45 3.47 -27.55
CA THR A 12 -0.27 2.62 -27.36
C THR A 12 0.83 3.27 -26.51
N GLU A 13 0.96 4.59 -26.56
CA GLU A 13 1.95 5.32 -25.76
C GLU A 13 1.67 5.23 -24.25
N VAL A 14 0.39 5.29 -23.85
CA VAL A 14 -0.02 5.14 -22.45
C VAL A 14 0.29 3.75 -21.94
N LEU A 15 0.02 2.70 -22.75
CA LEU A 15 0.31 1.32 -22.35
C LEU A 15 1.81 1.10 -22.14
N LYS A 16 2.66 1.64 -23.03
CA LYS A 16 4.11 1.60 -22.88
C LYS A 16 4.58 2.25 -21.58
N GLU A 17 3.96 3.37 -21.19
CA GLU A 17 4.34 4.06 -19.95
C GLU A 17 3.88 3.28 -18.71
N ILE A 18 2.73 2.61 -18.75
CA ILE A 18 2.31 1.68 -17.68
C ILE A 18 3.31 0.54 -17.55
N GLU A 19 3.70 -0.09 -18.66
CA GLU A 19 4.70 -1.15 -18.67
C GLU A 19 6.02 -0.63 -18.08
N HIS A 20 6.48 0.54 -18.53
CA HIS A 20 7.70 1.17 -18.02
C HIS A 20 7.66 1.39 -16.50
N LEU A 21 6.57 1.97 -15.98
CA LEU A 21 6.36 2.15 -14.54
C LEU A 21 6.33 0.80 -13.80
N SER A 22 5.76 -0.25 -14.41
CA SER A 22 5.65 -1.57 -13.80
C SER A 22 6.97 -2.29 -13.57
N TYR A 23 8.01 -1.97 -14.36
CA TYR A 23 9.34 -2.53 -14.20
C TYR A 23 10.20 -1.83 -13.13
N LEU A 24 9.72 -0.73 -12.55
CA LEU A 24 10.46 -0.02 -11.51
C LEU A 24 10.47 -0.83 -10.20
N HIS A 25 11.66 -1.13 -9.68
CA HIS A 25 11.89 -2.08 -8.58
C HIS A 25 11.34 -1.68 -7.18
N GLN A 26 10.47 -0.67 -7.07
CA GLN A 26 9.89 -0.19 -5.80
C GLN A 26 8.36 -0.19 -5.77
N ASN A 27 7.71 -1.17 -6.41
CA ASN A 27 6.25 -1.24 -6.45
C ASN A 27 5.60 -1.81 -5.18
N THR A 28 6.36 -1.96 -4.09
CA THR A 28 5.80 -2.41 -2.81
C THR A 28 4.99 -1.29 -2.18
N ILE A 29 3.71 -1.53 -1.91
CA ILE A 29 2.87 -0.56 -1.19
C ILE A 29 3.35 -0.45 0.26
N HIS A 30 3.64 0.78 0.67
CA HIS A 30 3.81 1.13 2.07
C HIS A 30 2.44 1.50 2.66
N PRO A 31 1.87 0.71 3.61
CA PRO A 31 0.54 0.95 4.14
C PRO A 31 0.36 2.35 4.74
N SER A 32 1.40 2.88 5.39
CA SER A 32 1.41 4.24 5.95
C SER A 32 1.07 5.32 4.92
N LYS A 33 1.68 5.26 3.74
CA LYS A 33 1.41 6.20 2.64
C LYS A 33 0.00 6.05 2.09
N LEU A 34 -0.50 4.82 1.99
CA LEU A 34 -1.86 4.53 1.53
C LEU A 34 -2.91 5.14 2.47
N LEU A 35 -2.66 5.10 3.77
CA LEU A 35 -3.56 5.56 4.83
C LEU A 35 -3.52 7.07 5.05
N GLU A 36 -2.40 7.73 4.74
CA GLU A 36 -2.22 9.17 4.96
C GLU A 36 -3.11 10.03 4.05
N PHE A 37 -3.41 9.53 2.84
CA PHE A 37 -4.07 10.30 1.80
C PHE A 37 -5.43 9.73 1.39
N SER A 38 -6.25 10.61 0.82
CA SER A 38 -7.39 10.20 0.01
C SER A 38 -6.96 10.12 -1.45
N TRP A 39 -7.54 9.18 -2.19
CA TRP A 39 -7.13 8.86 -3.55
C TRP A 39 -8.29 9.06 -4.51
N ILE A 40 -8.10 9.81 -5.58
CA ILE A 40 -9.11 10.05 -6.60
C ILE A 40 -8.89 9.08 -7.74
N LEU A 41 -9.96 8.43 -8.19
CA LEU A 41 -9.96 7.63 -9.39
C LEU A 41 -9.78 8.53 -10.61
N TYR A 42 -8.73 8.25 -11.40
CA TYR A 42 -8.56 8.88 -12.69
C TYR A 42 -9.75 8.51 -13.60
N THR A 43 -10.34 9.52 -14.23
CA THR A 43 -11.37 9.34 -15.24
C THR A 43 -11.05 10.21 -16.44
N THR A 44 -11.32 9.68 -17.63
CA THR A 44 -11.21 10.42 -18.89
C THR A 44 -12.43 11.31 -19.13
N ASN A 45 -13.55 11.02 -18.45
CA ASN A 45 -14.79 11.78 -18.57
C ASN A 45 -14.86 12.87 -17.51
N THR A 46 -14.74 14.12 -17.95
CA THR A 46 -14.75 15.32 -17.11
C THR A 46 -16.12 15.62 -16.49
N GLU A 47 -17.20 15.03 -17.03
CA GLU A 47 -18.57 15.20 -16.53
C GLU A 47 -18.92 14.20 -15.42
N GLN A 48 -18.08 13.18 -15.20
CA GLN A 48 -18.29 12.23 -14.10
C GLN A 48 -17.79 12.78 -12.78
N ALA A 49 -18.63 12.67 -11.74
CA ALA A 49 -18.23 12.99 -10.39
C ALA A 49 -17.01 12.16 -9.97
N ALA A 50 -16.02 12.84 -9.38
CA ALA A 50 -14.78 12.21 -8.95
C ALA A 50 -15.07 11.16 -7.88
N THR A 51 -14.73 9.90 -8.16
CA THR A 51 -14.80 8.83 -7.16
C THR A 51 -13.54 8.89 -6.30
N THR A 52 -13.70 8.98 -4.98
CA THR A 52 -12.60 9.05 -4.02
C THR A 52 -12.55 7.78 -3.17
N TYR A 53 -11.38 7.19 -3.05
CA TYR A 53 -11.05 6.05 -2.21
C TYR A 53 -10.32 6.55 -0.96
N ILE A 54 -10.76 6.12 0.22
CA ILE A 54 -10.14 6.44 1.50
C ILE A 54 -9.91 5.14 2.25
N PHE A 55 -8.64 4.76 2.36
CA PHE A 55 -8.21 3.57 3.08
C PHE A 55 -8.10 3.89 4.56
N ARG A 56 -8.61 3.01 5.41
CA ARG A 56 -8.53 3.15 6.87
C ARG A 56 -7.96 1.89 7.47
N GLU A 57 -7.10 2.07 8.46
CA GLU A 57 -6.47 0.98 9.21
C GLU A 57 -7.50 0.23 10.07
N ARG A 58 -8.41 0.99 10.71
CA ARG A 58 -9.42 0.40 11.58
C ARG A 58 -10.29 -0.59 10.81
N ASN A 59 -10.15 -1.86 11.14
CA ASN A 59 -10.84 -3.00 10.52
C ASN A 59 -10.59 -3.12 9.00
N ASN A 60 -9.49 -2.56 8.49
CA ASN A 60 -9.21 -2.46 7.07
C ASN A 60 -10.38 -1.90 6.24
N GLU A 61 -11.10 -0.90 6.79
CA GLU A 61 -12.27 -0.31 6.14
C GLU A 61 -11.82 0.51 4.91
N LEU A 62 -12.51 0.32 3.79
CA LEU A 62 -12.42 1.17 2.62
C LEU A 62 -13.68 2.02 2.51
N LEU A 63 -13.51 3.33 2.37
CA LEU A 63 -14.60 4.22 1.98
C LEU A 63 -14.48 4.62 0.51
N ILE A 64 -15.51 4.34 -0.26
CA ILE A 64 -15.66 4.77 -1.65
C ILE A 64 -16.69 5.89 -1.67
N VAL A 65 -16.24 7.10 -1.95
CA VAL A 65 -17.07 8.31 -1.97
C VAL A 65 -17.34 8.72 -3.40
N ASN A 66 -18.62 8.81 -3.77
CA ASN A 66 -19.06 9.32 -5.06
C ASN A 66 -20.16 10.36 -4.84
N ASP A 67 -19.91 11.60 -5.26
CA ASP A 67 -20.83 12.73 -5.11
C ASP A 67 -21.41 12.86 -3.68
N GLY A 68 -20.54 12.74 -2.67
CA GLY A 68 -20.91 12.80 -1.26
C GLY A 68 -21.59 11.55 -0.70
N ARG A 69 -21.96 10.57 -1.53
CA ARG A 69 -22.45 9.26 -1.08
C ARG A 69 -21.26 8.38 -0.71
N VAL A 70 -21.36 7.70 0.42
CA VAL A 70 -20.28 6.84 0.95
C VAL A 70 -20.74 5.38 0.90
N GLN A 71 -19.99 4.58 0.16
CA GLN A 71 -20.08 3.12 0.19
C GLN A 71 -18.92 2.58 1.03
N LYS A 72 -19.23 1.63 1.91
CA LYS A 72 -18.25 0.97 2.77
C LYS A 72 -17.86 -0.37 2.16
N GLY A 73 -16.59 -0.66 2.18
CA GLY A 73 -16.00 -1.92 1.78
C GLY A 73 -14.78 -2.23 2.63
N ASN A 74 -13.94 -3.13 2.16
CA ASN A 74 -12.71 -3.56 2.83
C ASN A 74 -11.54 -3.56 1.85
N TRP A 75 -10.32 -3.51 2.37
CA TRP A 75 -9.11 -3.64 1.58
C TRP A 75 -8.07 -4.52 2.30
N GLU A 76 -7.16 -5.12 1.56
CA GLU A 76 -6.06 -5.90 2.14
C GLU A 76 -4.86 -5.88 1.19
N ILE A 77 -3.64 -5.72 1.73
CA ILE A 77 -2.41 -5.88 0.97
C ILE A 77 -1.89 -7.30 1.16
N LEU A 78 -1.76 -8.03 0.06
CA LEU A 78 -1.16 -9.36 0.01
C LEU A 78 0.31 -9.23 -0.36
N VAL A 79 1.15 -9.01 0.66
CA VAL A 79 2.58 -8.69 0.51
C VAL A 79 3.33 -9.75 -0.31
N LEU A 80 3.04 -11.03 -0.10
CA LEU A 80 3.75 -12.13 -0.78
C LEU A 80 3.49 -12.20 -2.30
N SER A 81 2.34 -11.71 -2.75
CA SER A 81 1.96 -11.71 -4.16
C SER A 81 2.07 -10.33 -4.82
N ASN A 82 2.48 -9.31 -4.05
CA ASN A 82 2.43 -7.90 -4.48
C ASN A 82 1.05 -7.53 -5.06
N SER A 83 0.00 -7.92 -4.33
CA SER A 83 -1.38 -7.71 -4.75
C SER A 83 -2.18 -6.96 -3.68
N MET A 84 -3.30 -6.38 -4.07
CA MET A 84 -4.27 -5.75 -3.19
C MET A 84 -5.66 -6.34 -3.45
N LEU A 85 -6.32 -6.78 -2.39
CA LEU A 85 -7.75 -7.11 -2.42
C LEU A 85 -8.52 -5.83 -2.14
N ILE A 86 -9.51 -5.51 -2.97
CA ILE A 86 -10.46 -4.43 -2.74
C ILE A 86 -11.87 -5.00 -2.83
N SER A 87 -12.61 -4.89 -1.73
CA SER A 87 -14.03 -5.16 -1.64
C SER A 87 -14.80 -3.85 -1.65
N ASN A 88 -15.79 -3.70 -2.52
CA ASN A 88 -16.74 -2.59 -2.45
C ASN A 88 -17.96 -2.91 -1.56
N GLY A 89 -17.97 -4.05 -0.86
CA GLY A 89 -19.10 -4.53 -0.07
C GLY A 89 -20.10 -5.41 -0.84
N GLU A 90 -20.01 -5.47 -2.17
CA GLU A 90 -20.79 -6.39 -3.01
C GLU A 90 -19.90 -7.43 -3.68
N VAL A 91 -18.75 -6.99 -4.20
CA VAL A 91 -17.80 -7.79 -4.95
C VAL A 91 -16.39 -7.53 -4.44
N GLU A 92 -15.59 -8.58 -4.39
CA GLU A 92 -14.17 -8.52 -4.10
C GLU A 92 -13.38 -8.68 -5.39
N MET A 93 -12.39 -7.82 -5.57
CA MET A 93 -11.51 -7.85 -6.73
C MET A 93 -10.07 -7.88 -6.26
N LEU A 94 -9.29 -8.78 -6.87
CA LEU A 94 -7.86 -8.86 -6.67
C LEU A 94 -7.15 -8.04 -7.74
N TYR A 95 -6.17 -7.25 -7.32
CA TYR A 95 -5.35 -6.45 -8.21
C TYR A 95 -3.87 -6.70 -7.95
N ASN A 96 -3.09 -6.80 -9.01
CA ASN A 96 -1.64 -6.67 -8.94
C ASN A 96 -1.25 -5.20 -8.85
N ILE A 97 -0.25 -4.94 -8.02
CA ILE A 97 0.29 -3.60 -7.84
C ILE A 97 1.36 -3.39 -8.90
N ASP A 98 0.98 -2.72 -9.98
CA ASP A 98 1.90 -2.43 -11.06
C ASP A 98 2.76 -1.20 -10.72
N PHE A 99 2.27 -0.20 -9.96
CA PHE A 99 3.11 0.93 -9.56
C PHE A 99 2.57 1.65 -8.31
N PHE A 100 3.45 2.15 -7.43
CA PHE A 100 3.06 2.94 -6.25
C PHE A 100 4.09 4.04 -5.92
N CYS A 101 3.63 5.28 -5.74
CA CYS A 101 4.45 6.41 -5.28
C CYS A 101 3.63 7.43 -4.47
N ASP A 102 4.27 8.54 -4.08
CA ASP A 102 3.63 9.59 -3.26
C ASP A 102 2.51 10.34 -3.99
N GLU A 103 2.50 10.30 -5.33
CA GLU A 103 1.52 11.00 -6.16
C GLU A 103 0.35 10.12 -6.60
N GLY A 104 0.48 8.80 -6.51
CA GLY A 104 -0.55 7.86 -6.98
C GLY A 104 -0.04 6.45 -7.17
N PHE A 105 -0.93 5.60 -7.65
CA PHE A 105 -0.64 4.20 -7.89
C PHE A 105 -1.53 3.60 -8.99
N ILE A 106 -1.00 2.54 -9.61
CA ILE A 106 -1.60 1.81 -10.71
C ILE A 106 -1.82 0.38 -10.24
N LEU A 107 -3.08 -0.05 -10.22
CA LEU A 107 -3.47 -1.41 -9.92
C LEU A 107 -4.02 -2.06 -11.19
N ARG A 108 -3.51 -3.22 -11.55
CA ARG A 108 -4.06 -4.02 -12.65
C ARG A 108 -4.88 -5.16 -12.09
N LYS A 109 -6.10 -5.34 -12.58
CA LYS A 109 -6.96 -6.43 -12.14
C LYS A 109 -6.35 -7.77 -12.52
N GLU A 110 -6.42 -8.73 -11.61
CA GLU A 110 -5.79 -10.04 -11.79
C GLU A 110 -6.29 -10.72 -13.07
N ASN A 111 -5.35 -11.13 -13.93
CA ASN A 111 -5.59 -11.77 -15.22
C ASN A 111 -6.47 -10.97 -16.21
N MET A 112 -6.52 -9.63 -16.09
CA MET A 112 -7.25 -8.77 -17.01
C MET A 112 -6.44 -7.52 -17.36
N ASP A 113 -6.59 -7.04 -18.60
CA ASP A 113 -6.03 -5.75 -19.04
C ASP A 113 -6.94 -4.59 -18.64
N GLU A 114 -7.32 -4.57 -17.36
CA GLU A 114 -8.13 -3.52 -16.72
C GLU A 114 -7.32 -2.87 -15.60
N TYR A 115 -7.18 -1.55 -15.67
CA TYR A 115 -6.35 -0.78 -14.74
C TYR A 115 -7.19 0.20 -13.92
N LEU A 116 -6.90 0.25 -12.63
CA LEU A 116 -7.35 1.26 -11.68
C LEU A 116 -6.18 2.21 -11.41
N VAL A 117 -6.30 3.45 -11.87
CA VAL A 117 -5.30 4.50 -11.63
C VAL A 117 -5.85 5.42 -10.55
N LEU A 118 -5.21 5.41 -9.39
CA LEU A 118 -5.56 6.23 -8.24
C LEU A 118 -4.52 7.32 -8.05
N ILE A 119 -4.98 8.57 -7.98
CA ILE A 119 -4.13 9.75 -7.88
C ILE A 119 -4.35 10.38 -6.51
N LYS A 120 -3.29 10.82 -5.86
CA LYS A 120 -3.40 11.54 -4.59
C LYS A 120 -4.36 12.71 -4.72
N ARG A 121 -5.25 12.87 -3.73
CA ARG A 121 -6.14 14.03 -3.67
C ARG A 121 -5.33 15.25 -3.26
N SER A 122 -5.17 16.21 -4.16
CA SER A 122 -4.65 17.54 -3.83
C SER A 122 -5.56 18.65 -4.33
N LYS A 123 -5.46 19.83 -3.71
CA LYS A 123 -6.20 21.04 -4.14
C LYS A 123 -5.86 21.47 -5.57
N LYS A 124 -4.67 21.08 -6.10
CA LYS A 124 -4.19 21.43 -7.43
C LYS A 124 -4.55 20.40 -8.51
N GLN A 125 -4.75 19.13 -8.15
CA GLN A 125 -5.07 18.03 -9.09
C GLN A 125 -6.55 17.96 -9.51
N LEU A 126 -7.40 18.89 -9.05
CA LEU A 126 -8.78 19.02 -9.52
C LEU A 126 -8.91 19.59 -10.94
N GLN A 127 -7.79 19.94 -11.59
CA GLN A 127 -7.76 20.32 -13.01
C GLN A 127 -7.50 19.07 -13.86
N THR A 128 -8.20 18.96 -14.99
CA THR A 128 -8.18 17.81 -15.90
C THR A 128 -6.80 17.65 -16.54
N LYS A 129 -5.98 16.75 -15.98
CA LYS A 129 -4.71 16.34 -16.56
C LYS A 129 -4.90 15.17 -17.52
N SER A 130 -4.10 15.12 -18.58
CA SER A 130 -4.03 13.91 -19.41
C SER A 130 -3.38 12.76 -18.63
N LEU A 131 -3.64 11.52 -19.04
CA LEU A 131 -3.06 10.37 -18.35
C LEU A 131 -1.54 10.33 -18.45
N LEU A 132 -0.98 10.79 -19.59
CA LEU A 132 0.47 10.94 -19.76
C LEU A 132 1.06 11.98 -18.80
N GLU A 133 0.36 13.09 -18.54
CA GLU A 133 0.80 14.07 -17.54
C GLU A 133 0.76 13.52 -16.11
N VAL A 134 -0.21 12.64 -15.83
CA VAL A 134 -0.28 11.92 -14.54
C VAL A 134 0.93 10.99 -14.40
N PHE A 135 1.23 10.20 -15.42
CA PHE A 135 2.37 9.27 -15.39
C PHE A 135 3.72 9.99 -15.36
N ALA A 136 3.85 11.13 -16.06
CA ALA A 136 5.03 11.98 -15.93
C ALA A 136 5.23 12.47 -14.48
N ALA A 137 4.15 12.83 -13.78
CA ALA A 137 4.23 13.21 -12.36
C ALA A 137 4.59 12.01 -11.46
N PHE A 138 4.12 10.80 -11.78
CA PHE A 138 4.50 9.58 -11.08
C PHE A 138 6.00 9.30 -11.22
N MET A 139 6.52 9.43 -12.43
CA MET A 139 7.93 9.24 -12.74
C MET A 139 8.82 10.29 -12.07
N ASP A 140 8.42 11.57 -12.06
CA ASP A 140 9.14 12.62 -11.35
C ASP A 140 9.19 12.36 -9.83
N SER A 141 8.07 11.93 -9.25
CA SER A 141 7.99 11.52 -7.84
C SER A 141 8.92 10.36 -7.52
N TYR A 142 8.92 9.33 -8.36
CA TYR A 142 9.83 8.18 -8.24
C TYR A 142 11.30 8.62 -8.28
N ASN A 143 11.69 9.38 -9.30
CA ASN A 143 13.07 9.84 -9.48
C ASN A 143 13.54 10.74 -8.33
N LYS A 144 12.66 11.58 -7.80
CA LYS A 144 12.96 12.42 -6.64
C LYS A 144 13.24 11.58 -5.39
N ASN A 145 12.46 10.51 -5.19
CA ASN A 145 12.67 9.60 -4.07
C ASN A 145 13.96 8.78 -4.24
N GLN A 146 14.27 8.30 -5.45
CA GLN A 146 15.57 7.65 -5.72
C GLN A 146 16.75 8.54 -5.37
N ARG A 147 16.74 9.80 -5.84
CA ARG A 147 17.80 10.77 -5.52
C ARG A 147 17.94 11.05 -4.02
N ARG A 148 16.86 10.93 -3.22
CA ARG A 148 16.96 11.11 -1.78
C ARG A 148 17.79 9.99 -1.14
N PHE A 149 17.64 8.75 -1.61
CA PHE A 149 18.45 7.62 -1.15
C PHE A 149 19.90 7.72 -1.62
N ASP A 150 20.13 8.11 -2.87
CA ASP A 150 21.48 8.25 -3.42
C ASP A 150 22.33 9.33 -2.70
N ASN A 151 21.66 10.35 -2.14
CA ASN A 151 22.30 11.44 -1.40
C ASN A 151 22.44 11.17 0.11
N ILE A 152 22.08 9.97 0.60
CA ILE A 152 22.38 9.58 1.98
C ILE A 152 23.88 9.25 2.04
N ASP A 153 24.68 10.24 2.45
CA ASP A 153 26.09 10.05 2.75
C ASP A 153 26.21 9.07 3.93
N LEU A 154 26.73 7.86 3.69
CA LEU A 154 26.94 6.83 4.72
C LEU A 154 28.18 7.13 5.60
N GLU A 155 28.56 8.41 5.75
CA GLU A 155 29.63 8.77 6.67
C GLU A 155 29.17 8.50 8.12
N PRO A 156 29.92 7.71 8.90
CA PRO A 156 29.50 7.19 10.21
C PRO A 156 29.32 8.26 11.31
N ASN A 157 29.49 9.55 11.00
CA ASN A 157 29.44 10.65 11.97
C ASN A 157 28.23 11.58 11.85
N ASN A 158 27.33 11.39 10.88
CA ASN A 158 26.12 12.20 10.81
C ASN A 158 25.02 11.60 11.71
N ALA A 159 25.02 11.99 12.98
CA ALA A 159 23.99 11.69 13.98
C ALA A 159 22.63 12.40 13.71
N LEU A 160 22.34 12.75 12.46
CA LEU A 160 21.08 13.35 12.00
C LEU A 160 20.37 12.46 10.96
N LEU A 161 20.58 11.14 11.04
CA LEU A 161 19.55 10.21 10.61
C LEU A 161 18.42 10.29 11.66
N GLU A 162 17.54 11.29 11.51
CA GLU A 162 16.21 11.19 12.09
C GLU A 162 15.54 10.01 11.40
N PHE A 163 15.67 8.83 12.01
CA PHE A 163 14.82 7.69 11.69
C PHE A 163 13.39 8.14 11.94
N GLU A 164 12.68 8.45 10.86
CA GLU A 164 11.24 8.68 10.89
C GLU A 164 10.60 7.39 11.44
N ASP A 165 10.24 7.51 12.71
CA ASP A 165 9.38 6.65 13.51
C ASP A 165 9.70 5.14 13.61
N ILE A 166 10.78 4.82 14.34
CA ILE A 166 11.02 3.48 14.91
C ILE A 166 10.06 3.12 16.07
N THR A 167 9.00 3.89 16.33
CA THR A 167 8.02 3.49 17.37
C THR A 167 7.20 2.26 16.97
N GLU A 168 7.02 1.98 15.68
CA GLU A 168 6.27 0.81 15.20
C GLU A 168 7.05 -0.52 15.35
N PHE A 169 8.38 -0.48 15.39
CA PHE A 169 9.21 -1.68 15.59
C PHE A 169 9.40 -2.09 17.05
N LYS A 170 8.99 -1.27 18.01
CA LYS A 170 9.17 -1.60 19.44
C LYS A 170 8.25 -2.73 19.90
N GLU A 171 7.04 -2.84 19.36
CA GLU A 171 6.10 -3.91 19.73
C GLU A 171 6.54 -5.30 19.23
N TYR A 172 7.20 -5.40 18.08
CA TYR A 172 7.70 -6.68 17.56
C TYR A 172 9.00 -7.15 18.23
N SER A 173 9.78 -6.26 18.83
CA SER A 173 11.04 -6.62 19.50
C SER A 173 10.86 -7.40 20.82
N LEU A 174 9.69 -7.26 21.48
CA LEU A 174 9.43 -7.87 22.79
C LEU A 174 8.77 -9.26 22.71
N PHE A 175 8.12 -9.58 21.58
CA PHE A 175 7.44 -10.85 21.36
C PHE A 175 8.32 -12.11 21.55
N PRO A 176 9.59 -12.16 21.07
CA PRO A 176 10.44 -13.32 21.32
C PRO A 176 10.79 -13.47 22.82
N TYR A 177 10.95 -12.36 23.56
CA TYR A 177 11.28 -12.44 24.99
C TYR A 177 10.12 -12.94 25.84
N VAL A 178 8.89 -12.51 25.55
CA VAL A 178 7.69 -12.95 26.28
C VAL A 178 7.44 -14.45 26.06
N THR A 179 7.60 -14.92 24.82
CA THR A 179 7.46 -16.35 24.48
C THR A 179 8.55 -17.22 25.11
N ILE A 180 9.81 -16.76 25.11
CA ILE A 180 10.91 -17.44 25.81
C ILE A 180 10.66 -17.49 27.32
N LEU A 181 10.21 -16.40 27.95
CA LEU A 181 9.92 -16.39 29.38
C LEU A 181 8.77 -17.35 29.75
N ALA A 182 7.70 -17.36 28.95
CA ALA A 182 6.56 -18.26 29.16
C ALA A 182 6.95 -19.74 29.04
N THR A 183 7.80 -20.08 28.06
CA THR A 183 8.30 -21.45 27.88
C THR A 183 9.19 -21.90 29.05
N ILE A 184 10.07 -21.02 29.54
CA ILE A 184 10.90 -21.30 30.73
C ILE A 184 10.02 -21.57 31.96
N LEU A 185 9.01 -20.73 32.21
CA LEU A 185 8.10 -20.90 33.35
C LEU A 185 7.31 -22.21 33.26
N LEU A 186 6.85 -22.59 32.07
CA LEU A 186 6.14 -23.84 31.85
C LEU A 186 7.02 -25.07 32.13
N VAL A 187 8.28 -25.05 31.69
CA VAL A 187 9.24 -26.12 31.97
C VAL A 187 9.52 -26.24 33.47
N ILE A 188 9.71 -25.12 34.17
CA ILE A 188 9.90 -25.11 35.63
C ILE A 188 8.68 -25.70 36.35
N ALA A 189 7.46 -25.32 35.93
CA ALA A 189 6.23 -25.84 36.52
C ALA A 189 6.11 -27.37 36.35
N ILE A 190 6.48 -27.90 35.18
CA ILE A 190 6.49 -29.35 34.93
C ILE A 190 7.51 -30.05 35.83
N ILE A 191 8.73 -29.51 35.96
CA ILE A 191 9.77 -30.09 36.83
C ILE A 191 9.30 -30.12 38.28
N VAL A 192 8.73 -29.03 38.79
CA VAL A 192 8.19 -28.95 40.15
C VAL A 192 7.06 -29.95 40.36
N PHE A 193 6.15 -30.07 39.39
CA PHE A 193 5.04 -31.03 39.45
C PHE A 193 5.54 -32.49 39.50
N VAL A 194 6.53 -32.83 38.67
CA VAL A 194 7.14 -34.17 38.67
C VAL A 194 7.87 -34.44 39.99
N ALA A 195 8.64 -33.47 40.51
CA ALA A 195 9.33 -33.61 41.79
C ALA A 195 8.36 -33.80 42.96
N LEU A 196 7.26 -33.04 43.00
CA LEU A 196 6.22 -33.19 44.01
C LEU A 196 5.54 -34.56 43.93
N LYS A 197 5.25 -35.05 42.71
CA LYS A 197 4.71 -36.39 42.49
C LYS A 197 5.65 -37.50 42.95
N PHE A 198 6.95 -37.33 42.73
CA PHE A 198 7.95 -38.32 43.12
C PHE A 198 8.16 -38.38 44.64
N TRP A 199 7.98 -37.25 45.34
CA TRP A 199 8.14 -37.20 46.80
C TRP A 199 6.90 -37.71 47.57
N GLN A 200 5.75 -37.78 46.90
CA GLN A 200 4.50 -38.34 47.44
C GLN A 200 4.36 -39.86 47.22
N SER A 201 5.28 -40.48 46.48
CA SER A 201 5.34 -41.94 46.24
C SER A 201 6.42 -42.60 47.08
#